data_AF-A0A072V1I3-F1
#
_entry.id   AF-A0A072V1I3-F1
#
_cell.length_a   1.000
_cell.length_b   1.000
_cell.length_c   1.000
_cell.angle_alpha   90.00
_cell.angle_beta   90.00
_cell.angle_gamma   90.00
#
_symmetry.space_group_name_H-M   'P 1'
#
loop_
_entity.id
_entity.type
_entity.pdbx_description
1 polymer ?
#
loop_
_entity_poly.entity_id
_entity_poly.type
_entity_poly.pdbx_seq_one_letter_code
_entity_poly.pdbx_strand_id
1 'polypeptide(L)'
;MTELKLQKVYKSFHTIRKLADYAILINQSWWKLLDFAELKRSSISFFDIEKHETAISRWSRARTRAAKVGKGLSKDVKARKLALLHWLEAIDPQHRYGHNLHFYYDKWLKSKSREPFFYWLDIGEGKEINLEKCPRAKLQQQCIKYLSPMGRLAYEVVVEDGRFLYKQSGEFLHTTKEGSRGKWIFVLSTSKNLYVGKKKKGSFQHSSFLAGGATSCAGRLVVEHGVLKVSL
;
A
#
# COMPACT_ATOMS: atom_id res chain seq x y z
N MET A 1 -17.53 28.16 -12.29
CA MET A 1 -17.47 28.06 -10.80
C MET A 1 -16.48 29.12 -10.34
N THR A 2 -16.92 30.16 -9.64
CA THR A 2 -16.10 31.36 -9.38
C THR A 2 -14.98 31.10 -8.37
N GLU A 3 -13.84 31.76 -8.56
CA GLU A 3 -12.57 31.62 -7.83
C GLU A 3 -12.71 31.64 -6.29
N LEU A 4 -13.67 32.41 -5.78
CA LEU A 4 -14.02 32.45 -4.35
C LEU A 4 -14.49 31.10 -3.78
N LYS A 5 -15.19 30.27 -4.57
CA LYS A 5 -15.61 28.93 -4.12
C LYS A 5 -14.42 27.98 -4.02
N LEU A 6 -13.45 28.09 -4.94
CA LEU A 6 -12.24 27.28 -4.93
C LEU A 6 -11.35 27.63 -3.72
N GLN A 7 -11.19 28.92 -3.41
CA GLN A 7 -10.44 29.37 -2.24
C GLN A 7 -11.11 28.97 -0.92
N LYS A 8 -12.45 29.04 -0.82
CA LYS A 8 -13.18 28.55 0.36
C LYS A 8 -13.02 27.03 0.54
N VAL A 9 -13.15 26.26 -0.53
CA VAL A 9 -12.93 24.80 -0.51
C VAL A 9 -11.48 24.47 -0.11
N TYR A 10 -10.50 25.22 -0.62
CA TYR A 10 -9.10 25.02 -0.29
C TYR A 10 -8.79 25.37 1.18
N LYS A 11 -9.33 26.49 1.69
CA LYS A 11 -9.19 26.88 3.11
C LYS A 11 -9.87 25.87 4.03
N SER A 12 -11.10 25.44 3.73
CA SER A 12 -11.79 24.38 4.48
C SER A 12 -11.01 23.07 4.46
N PHE A 13 -10.47 22.67 3.30
CA PHE A 13 -9.67 21.45 3.18
C PHE A 13 -8.36 21.53 3.98
N HIS A 14 -7.69 22.68 3.99
CA HIS A 14 -6.48 22.89 4.77
C HIS A 14 -6.75 22.87 6.27
N THR A 15 -7.86 23.46 6.72
CA THR A 15 -8.31 23.43 8.13
C THR A 15 -8.69 22.02 8.56
N ILE A 16 -9.43 21.27 7.74
CA ILE A 16 -9.78 19.87 8.00
C ILE A 16 -8.52 18.99 8.06
N ARG A 17 -7.51 19.28 7.22
CA ARG A 17 -6.25 18.56 7.21
C ARG A 17 -5.37 18.89 8.42
N LYS A 18 -5.34 20.14 8.88
CA LYS A 18 -4.71 20.53 10.16
C LYS A 18 -5.40 19.88 11.36
N LEU A 19 -6.73 19.84 11.38
CA LEU A 19 -7.50 19.17 12.43
C LEU A 19 -7.29 17.66 12.40
N ALA A 20 -7.17 17.06 11.22
CA ALA A 20 -6.77 15.66 11.05
C ALA A 20 -5.34 15.42 11.53
N ASP A 21 -4.41 16.34 11.27
CA ASP A 21 -3.02 16.27 11.75
C ASP A 21 -2.93 16.42 13.29
N TYR A 22 -3.83 17.17 13.93
CA TYR A 22 -4.00 17.19 15.40
C TYR A 22 -4.68 15.92 15.94
N ALA A 23 -5.66 15.37 15.21
CA ALA A 23 -6.34 14.12 15.57
C ALA A 23 -5.46 12.87 15.38
N ILE A 24 -4.42 12.96 14.54
CA ILE A 24 -3.36 11.95 14.37
C ILE A 24 -2.61 11.67 15.69
N LEU A 25 -2.59 12.64 16.63
CA LEU A 25 -1.99 12.43 17.95
C LEU A 25 -2.86 11.57 18.88
N ILE A 26 -4.17 11.40 18.62
CA ILE A 26 -5.10 10.91 19.65
C ILE A 26 -5.77 9.57 19.33
N ASN A 27 -5.94 9.10 18.08
CA ASN A 27 -6.45 7.74 17.89
C ASN A 27 -6.18 7.07 16.52
N GLN A 28 -5.31 6.04 16.51
CA GLN A 28 -4.77 5.39 15.30
C GLN A 28 -5.59 4.19 14.78
N SER A 29 -6.68 3.80 15.46
CA SER A 29 -7.56 2.69 15.04
C SER A 29 -8.67 3.12 14.06
N TRP A 30 -9.03 4.40 14.08
CA TRP A 30 -10.11 4.95 13.25
C TRP A 30 -9.77 5.04 11.77
N TRP A 31 -8.51 5.31 11.40
CA TRP A 31 -8.10 5.46 10.00
C TRP A 31 -8.19 4.16 9.20
N LYS A 32 -7.91 3.00 9.79
CA LYS A 32 -8.07 1.71 9.11
C LYS A 32 -9.53 1.42 8.80
N LEU A 33 -10.42 1.70 9.75
CA LEU A 33 -11.85 1.48 9.60
C LEU A 33 -12.48 2.51 8.66
N LEU A 34 -12.07 3.77 8.72
CA LEU A 34 -12.55 4.83 7.82
C LEU A 34 -12.01 4.65 6.39
N ASP A 35 -10.71 4.40 6.18
CA ASP A 35 -10.17 4.15 4.84
C ASP A 35 -10.77 2.88 4.22
N PHE A 36 -11.03 1.86 5.03
CA PHE A 36 -11.68 0.62 4.59
C PHE A 36 -13.18 0.81 4.33
N ALA A 37 -13.90 1.49 5.23
CA ALA A 37 -15.31 1.80 5.08
C ALA A 37 -15.53 2.77 3.92
N GLU A 38 -14.65 3.75 3.70
CA GLU A 38 -14.70 4.66 2.56
C GLU A 38 -14.32 3.97 1.25
N LEU A 39 -13.37 3.02 1.24
CA LEU A 39 -13.11 2.19 0.05
C LEU A 39 -14.25 1.23 -0.26
N LYS A 40 -14.79 0.55 0.76
CA LYS A 40 -15.95 -0.33 0.59
C LYS A 40 -17.17 0.48 0.15
N ARG A 41 -17.46 1.58 0.82
CA ARG A 41 -18.55 2.49 0.46
C ARG A 41 -18.36 3.06 -0.93
N SER A 42 -17.16 3.48 -1.34
CA SER A 42 -16.91 4.01 -2.70
C SER A 42 -16.86 2.95 -3.81
N SER A 43 -16.71 1.66 -3.45
CA SER A 43 -16.76 0.53 -4.40
C SER A 43 -18.17 -0.04 -4.50
N ILE A 44 -18.92 -0.05 -3.40
CA ILE A 44 -20.30 -0.53 -3.32
C ILE A 44 -21.29 0.56 -3.77
N SER A 45 -21.05 1.84 -3.47
CA SER A 45 -21.92 2.97 -3.88
C SER A 45 -21.90 3.26 -5.38
N PHE A 46 -20.94 2.71 -6.13
CA PHE A 46 -20.99 2.76 -7.59
C PHE A 46 -22.16 1.95 -8.14
N PHE A 47 -22.66 0.97 -7.36
CA PHE A 47 -23.61 -0.05 -7.81
C PHE A 47 -24.93 -0.07 -7.04
N ASP A 48 -25.25 0.99 -6.29
CA ASP A 48 -26.67 1.32 -6.11
C ASP A 48 -27.18 1.71 -7.49
N ILE A 49 -27.72 0.74 -8.24
CA ILE A 49 -28.11 0.86 -9.66
C ILE A 49 -29.12 2.01 -9.86
N GLU A 50 -29.83 2.41 -8.81
CA GLU A 50 -30.75 3.55 -8.82
C GLU A 50 -30.06 4.93 -8.78
N LYS A 51 -28.78 5.01 -8.40
CA LYS A 51 -28.04 6.29 -8.27
C LYS A 51 -26.80 6.30 -9.14
N HIS A 52 -26.92 6.89 -10.32
CA HIS A 52 -25.76 7.29 -11.11
C HIS A 52 -24.80 8.15 -10.28
N GLU A 53 -23.54 7.74 -10.20
CA GLU A 53 -22.51 8.54 -9.56
C GLU A 53 -22.26 9.84 -10.31
N THR A 54 -22.31 10.94 -9.57
CA THR A 54 -21.95 12.26 -10.11
C THR A 54 -20.45 12.31 -10.48
N ALA A 55 -20.10 13.21 -11.41
CA ALA A 55 -18.70 13.49 -11.74
C ALA A 55 -17.86 13.83 -10.49
N ILE A 56 -18.49 14.48 -9.49
CA ILE A 56 -17.87 14.82 -8.21
C ILE A 56 -17.48 13.56 -7.43
N SER A 57 -18.37 12.56 -7.34
CA SER A 57 -18.06 11.27 -6.68
C SER A 57 -16.88 10.56 -7.36
N ARG A 58 -16.88 10.53 -8.70
CA ARG A 58 -15.79 9.92 -9.49
C ARG A 58 -14.44 10.59 -9.24
N TRP A 59 -14.42 11.92 -9.25
CA TRP A 59 -13.21 12.70 -8.95
C TRP A 59 -12.75 12.54 -7.50
N SER A 60 -13.69 12.48 -6.55
CA SER A 60 -13.39 12.21 -5.14
C SER A 60 -12.70 10.85 -4.99
N ARG A 61 -13.26 9.78 -5.59
CA ARG A 61 -12.66 8.43 -5.55
C ARG A 61 -11.28 8.39 -6.19
N ALA A 62 -11.12 9.01 -7.36
CA ALA A 62 -9.84 9.10 -8.04
C ALA A 62 -8.79 9.78 -7.15
N ARG A 63 -9.17 10.87 -6.46
CA ARG A 63 -8.32 11.57 -5.50
C ARG A 63 -7.95 10.68 -4.31
N THR A 64 -8.90 9.96 -3.71
CA THR A 64 -8.63 9.05 -2.58
C THR A 64 -7.66 7.94 -2.98
N ARG A 65 -7.85 7.31 -4.15
CA ARG A 65 -6.92 6.28 -4.67
C ARG A 65 -5.53 6.87 -4.97
N ALA A 66 -5.47 8.04 -5.59
CA ALA A 66 -4.22 8.74 -5.85
C ALA A 66 -3.48 9.13 -4.55
N ALA A 67 -4.22 9.53 -3.51
CA ALA A 67 -3.66 9.86 -2.21
C ALA A 67 -3.02 8.64 -1.53
N LYS A 68 -3.58 7.43 -1.71
CA LYS A 68 -2.99 6.18 -1.18
C LYS A 68 -1.62 5.90 -1.79
N VAL A 69 -1.52 5.89 -3.13
CA VAL A 69 -0.24 5.63 -3.83
C VAL A 69 0.74 6.80 -3.73
N GLY A 70 0.25 7.99 -3.40
CA GLY A 70 1.04 9.22 -3.25
C GLY A 70 1.43 9.56 -1.81
N LYS A 71 1.00 8.78 -0.83
CA LYS A 71 1.22 9.09 0.59
C LYS A 71 2.71 9.21 0.89
N GLY A 72 3.14 10.40 1.33
CA GLY A 72 4.52 10.67 1.72
C GLY A 72 5.40 11.30 0.62
N LEU A 73 4.91 11.46 -0.62
CA LEU A 73 5.69 12.06 -1.71
C LEU A 73 6.14 13.50 -1.43
N SER A 74 5.30 14.30 -0.78
CA SER A 74 5.64 15.70 -0.49
C SER A 74 6.72 15.85 0.60
N LYS A 75 7.09 14.76 1.28
CA LYS A 75 8.05 14.79 2.40
C LYS A 75 9.50 14.58 1.95
N ASP A 76 9.74 14.04 0.76
CA ASP A 76 11.08 13.79 0.25
C ASP A 76 11.08 13.94 -1.28
N VAL A 77 11.93 14.81 -1.81
CA VAL A 77 12.07 15.04 -3.26
C VAL A 77 12.53 13.77 -3.98
N LYS A 78 13.25 12.87 -3.27
CA LYS A 78 13.69 11.57 -3.79
C LYS A 78 12.66 10.45 -3.59
N ALA A 79 11.46 10.77 -3.08
CA ALA A 79 10.42 9.78 -2.82
C ALA A 79 9.99 9.06 -4.12
N ARG A 80 9.99 7.73 -4.06
CA ARG A 80 9.55 6.85 -5.13
C ARG A 80 8.18 6.29 -4.81
N LYS A 81 7.30 6.35 -5.81
CA LYS A 81 6.00 5.67 -5.77
C LYS A 81 6.21 4.18 -5.97
N LEU A 82 5.22 3.42 -5.52
CA LEU A 82 5.11 2.01 -5.84
C LEU A 82 5.08 1.82 -7.38
N ALA A 83 5.63 0.72 -7.91
CA ALA A 83 5.56 0.46 -9.35
C ALA A 83 4.11 0.21 -9.81
N LEU A 84 3.79 0.55 -11.06
CA LEU A 84 2.42 0.47 -11.61
C LEU A 84 1.76 -0.91 -11.41
N LEU A 85 2.53 -1.99 -11.63
CA LEU A 85 2.07 -3.38 -11.41
C LEU A 85 1.58 -3.66 -9.98
N HIS A 86 2.05 -2.91 -8.99
CA HIS A 86 1.68 -3.06 -7.59
C HIS A 86 0.68 -1.99 -7.13
N TRP A 87 0.29 -1.03 -7.98
CA TRP A 87 -0.74 -0.05 -7.61
C TRP A 87 -2.08 -0.71 -7.36
N LEU A 88 -2.44 -1.71 -8.16
CA LEU A 88 -3.68 -2.48 -7.97
C LEU A 88 -3.76 -3.06 -6.56
N GLU A 89 -2.67 -3.60 -6.02
CA GLU A 89 -2.59 -4.09 -4.64
C GLU A 89 -2.84 -2.99 -3.59
N ALA A 90 -2.29 -1.80 -3.80
CA ALA A 90 -2.44 -0.69 -2.86
C ALA A 90 -3.86 -0.11 -2.83
N ILE A 91 -4.58 -0.17 -3.95
CA ILE A 91 -5.96 0.32 -4.06
C ILE A 91 -7.03 -0.77 -3.88
N ASP A 92 -6.64 -2.04 -3.92
CA ASP A 92 -7.50 -3.18 -3.63
C ASP A 92 -7.80 -3.23 -2.13
N PRO A 93 -9.07 -3.20 -1.69
CA PRO A 93 -9.43 -3.34 -0.28
C PRO A 93 -8.88 -4.62 0.37
N GLN A 94 -8.71 -5.69 -0.40
CA GLN A 94 -8.22 -6.98 0.07
C GLN A 94 -6.69 -7.07 0.04
N HIS A 95 -6.01 -6.11 -0.60
CA HIS A 95 -4.58 -6.11 -0.84
C HIS A 95 -4.07 -7.40 -1.50
N ARG A 96 -4.85 -7.96 -2.44
CA ARG A 96 -4.41 -9.13 -3.21
C ARG A 96 -3.12 -8.81 -3.94
N TYR A 97 -2.28 -9.82 -4.08
CA TYR A 97 -0.93 -9.68 -4.59
C TYR A 97 -0.95 -9.07 -6.00
N GLY A 98 -0.32 -7.90 -6.18
CA GLY A 98 -0.47 -7.09 -7.39
C GLY A 98 -0.13 -7.83 -8.69
N HIS A 99 0.89 -8.70 -8.65
CA HIS A 99 1.26 -9.52 -9.80
C HIS A 99 0.13 -10.49 -10.23
N ASN A 100 -0.57 -11.07 -9.27
CA ASN A 100 -1.71 -11.94 -9.54
C ASN A 100 -2.92 -11.13 -10.05
N LEU A 101 -3.20 -9.97 -9.44
CA LEU A 101 -4.25 -9.06 -9.88
C LEU A 101 -4.07 -8.62 -11.34
N HIS A 102 -2.82 -8.44 -11.78
CA HIS A 102 -2.54 -7.99 -13.14
C HIS A 102 -3.03 -8.96 -14.22
N PHE A 103 -2.95 -10.28 -13.99
CA PHE A 103 -3.48 -11.26 -14.95
C PHE A 103 -4.98 -11.06 -15.20
N TYR A 104 -5.72 -10.73 -14.15
CA TYR A 104 -7.15 -10.44 -14.23
C TYR A 104 -7.41 -9.05 -14.82
N TYR A 105 -6.56 -8.07 -14.49
CA TYR A 105 -6.65 -6.73 -15.05
C TYR A 105 -6.46 -6.74 -16.58
N ASP A 106 -5.51 -7.52 -17.08
CA ASP A 106 -5.30 -7.71 -18.52
C ASP A 106 -6.52 -8.36 -19.20
N LYS A 107 -7.19 -9.29 -18.51
CA LYS A 107 -8.43 -9.92 -19.01
C LYS A 107 -9.59 -8.92 -19.03
N TRP A 108 -9.72 -8.11 -17.98
CA TRP A 108 -10.72 -7.04 -17.89
C TRP A 108 -10.54 -5.98 -18.98
N LEU A 109 -9.30 -5.52 -19.23
CA LEU A 109 -8.98 -4.55 -20.30
C LEU A 109 -9.36 -5.06 -21.70
N LYS A 110 -9.30 -6.37 -21.93
CA LYS A 110 -9.67 -7.02 -23.20
C LYS A 110 -11.17 -7.34 -23.29
N SER A 111 -11.92 -7.19 -22.20
CA SER A 111 -13.36 -7.44 -22.17
C SER A 111 -14.13 -6.24 -22.73
N LYS A 112 -15.40 -6.46 -23.12
CA LYS A 112 -16.33 -5.37 -23.47
C LYS A 112 -17.00 -4.75 -22.25
N SER A 113 -16.64 -5.18 -21.05
CA SER A 113 -17.27 -4.76 -19.80
C SER A 113 -17.04 -3.27 -19.56
N ARG A 114 -18.07 -2.59 -19.05
CA ARG A 114 -17.99 -1.20 -18.57
C ARG A 114 -17.86 -1.13 -17.05
N GLU A 115 -17.86 -2.28 -16.37
CA GLU A 115 -17.76 -2.38 -14.93
C GLU A 115 -16.35 -1.97 -14.47
N PRO A 116 -16.19 -1.23 -13.37
CA PRO A 116 -14.89 -1.01 -12.76
C PRO A 116 -14.22 -2.32 -12.36
N PHE A 117 -12.91 -2.42 -12.58
CA PHE A 117 -12.13 -3.65 -12.43
C PHE A 117 -12.44 -4.48 -11.18
N PHE A 118 -12.44 -3.91 -9.97
CA PHE A 118 -12.68 -4.71 -8.75
C PHE A 118 -14.11 -5.21 -8.62
N TYR A 119 -15.09 -4.47 -9.14
CA TYR A 119 -16.45 -4.97 -9.17
C TYR A 119 -16.60 -6.08 -10.18
N TRP A 120 -16.12 -5.84 -11.40
CA TRP A 120 -16.06 -6.88 -12.44
C TRP A 120 -15.40 -8.14 -11.92
N LEU A 121 -14.31 -7.96 -11.17
CA LEU A 121 -13.55 -9.06 -10.60
C LEU A 121 -14.30 -9.77 -9.49
N ASP A 122 -15.01 -9.10 -8.59
CA ASP A 122 -15.51 -9.72 -7.34
C ASP A 122 -17.00 -10.04 -7.34
N ILE A 123 -17.80 -9.32 -8.15
CA ILE A 123 -19.27 -9.35 -8.10
C ILE A 123 -19.88 -9.46 -9.51
N GLY A 124 -19.32 -8.74 -10.47
CA GLY A 124 -19.86 -8.56 -11.81
C GLY A 124 -19.50 -9.68 -12.79
N GLU A 125 -19.36 -9.32 -14.06
CA GLU A 125 -19.24 -10.26 -15.17
C GLU A 125 -17.99 -11.16 -15.09
N GLY A 126 -16.92 -10.67 -14.44
CA GLY A 126 -15.66 -11.39 -14.29
C GLY A 126 -15.60 -12.34 -13.10
N LYS A 127 -16.67 -12.44 -12.28
CA LYS A 127 -16.63 -13.16 -11.01
C LYS A 127 -16.29 -14.66 -11.15
N GLU A 128 -16.73 -15.29 -12.24
CA GLU A 128 -16.52 -16.72 -12.52
C GLU A 128 -15.26 -16.98 -13.37
N ILE A 129 -14.54 -15.92 -13.78
CA ILE A 129 -13.32 -16.10 -14.57
C ILE A 129 -12.24 -16.73 -13.68
N ASN A 130 -11.70 -17.85 -14.17
CA ASN A 130 -10.62 -18.57 -13.53
C ASN A 130 -9.45 -18.72 -14.53
N LEU A 131 -8.32 -18.07 -14.26
CA LEU A 131 -7.17 -18.06 -15.18
C LEU A 131 -6.20 -19.19 -14.84
N GLU A 132 -5.72 -19.92 -15.85
CA GLU A 132 -4.75 -21.01 -15.67
C GLU A 132 -3.46 -20.56 -14.95
N LYS A 133 -2.87 -19.42 -15.38
CA LYS A 133 -1.66 -18.84 -14.78
C LYS A 133 -1.85 -18.40 -13.32
N CYS A 134 -3.08 -18.04 -12.95
CA CYS A 134 -3.42 -17.61 -11.61
C CYS A 134 -4.86 -17.99 -11.28
N PRO A 135 -5.08 -19.22 -10.77
CA PRO A 135 -6.42 -19.65 -10.38
C PRO A 135 -7.01 -18.72 -9.32
N ARG A 136 -8.34 -18.68 -9.25
CA ARG A 136 -9.09 -17.81 -8.36
C ARG A 136 -8.72 -18.01 -6.90
N ALA A 137 -8.60 -19.28 -6.48
CA ALA A 137 -8.19 -19.65 -5.15
C ALA A 137 -6.80 -19.06 -4.80
N LYS A 138 -5.85 -19.08 -5.74
CA LYS A 138 -4.52 -18.48 -5.55
C LYS A 138 -4.57 -16.96 -5.45
N LEU A 139 -5.41 -16.31 -6.27
CA LEU A 139 -5.62 -14.86 -6.20
C LEU A 139 -6.16 -14.43 -4.83
N GLN A 140 -7.16 -15.15 -4.32
CA GLN A 140 -7.81 -14.87 -3.04
C GLN A 140 -6.92 -15.21 -1.83
N GLN A 141 -6.08 -16.24 -1.95
CA GLN A 141 -5.17 -16.65 -0.89
C GLN A 141 -3.98 -15.69 -0.72
N GLN A 142 -3.44 -15.16 -1.82
CA GLN A 142 -2.22 -14.34 -1.78
C GLN A 142 -2.56 -12.86 -1.61
N CYS A 143 -2.63 -12.42 -0.35
CA CYS A 143 -2.84 -11.03 0.05
C CYS A 143 -1.64 -10.47 0.81
N ILE A 144 -1.18 -9.28 0.42
CA ILE A 144 -0.06 -8.61 1.05
C ILE A 144 -0.48 -7.99 2.38
N LYS A 145 0.21 -8.40 3.45
CA LYS A 145 0.01 -7.85 4.79
C LYS A 145 0.56 -6.43 4.85
N TYR A 146 -0.30 -5.45 5.09
CA TYR A 146 0.09 -4.07 5.35
C TYR A 146 0.23 -3.84 6.86
N LEU A 147 1.39 -3.30 7.28
CA LEU A 147 1.70 -3.07 8.68
C LEU A 147 1.14 -1.73 9.17
N SER A 148 0.57 -1.73 10.37
CA SER A 148 0.29 -0.50 11.10
C SER A 148 1.57 0.21 11.55
N PRO A 149 1.48 1.47 12.00
CA PRO A 149 2.57 2.14 12.71
C PRO A 149 3.11 1.36 13.91
N MET A 150 2.24 0.66 14.66
CA MET A 150 2.70 -0.23 15.74
C MET A 150 3.33 -1.52 15.21
N GLY A 151 2.71 -2.14 14.20
CA GLY A 151 3.19 -3.41 13.64
C GLY A 151 4.53 -3.31 12.92
N ARG A 152 4.97 -2.11 12.51
CA ARG A 152 6.29 -1.88 11.90
C ARG A 152 7.41 -1.67 12.90
N LEU A 153 7.13 -1.40 14.18
CA LEU A 153 8.16 -1.19 15.21
C LEU A 153 9.08 -2.42 15.32
N ALA A 154 8.49 -3.62 15.25
CA ALA A 154 9.22 -4.89 15.26
C ALA A 154 10.17 -5.10 14.05
N TYR A 155 10.10 -4.22 13.04
CA TYR A 155 10.93 -4.29 11.83
C TYR A 155 11.86 -3.08 11.71
N GLU A 156 11.77 -2.11 12.63
CA GLU A 156 12.59 -0.90 12.57
C GLU A 156 14.03 -1.23 12.94
N VAL A 157 14.96 -0.78 12.10
CA VAL A 157 16.39 -1.01 12.24
C VAL A 157 17.10 0.33 12.28
N VAL A 158 18.06 0.46 13.19
CA VAL A 158 18.96 1.60 13.32
C VAL A 158 20.37 1.18 12.94
N VAL A 159 21.20 2.14 12.54
CA VAL A 159 22.62 1.93 12.31
C VAL A 159 23.40 2.70 13.37
N GLU A 160 24.04 1.97 14.28
CA GLU A 160 24.87 2.50 15.36
C GLU A 160 26.27 1.92 15.23
N ASP A 161 27.29 2.77 15.27
CA ASP A 161 28.71 2.39 15.06
C ASP A 161 28.94 1.52 13.82
N GLY A 162 28.23 1.84 12.73
CA GLY A 162 28.30 1.12 11.45
C GLY A 162 27.62 -0.26 11.46
N ARG A 163 26.92 -0.63 12.53
CA ARG A 163 26.23 -1.91 12.68
C ARG A 163 24.71 -1.74 12.66
N PHE A 164 24.01 -2.69 12.05
CA PHE A 164 22.55 -2.70 11.98
C PHE A 164 21.96 -3.41 13.19
N LEU A 165 21.07 -2.74 13.93
CA LEU A 165 20.41 -3.29 15.12
C LEU A 165 18.90 -3.11 15.02
N TYR A 166 18.13 -4.08 15.52
CA TYR A 166 16.69 -3.88 15.70
C TYR A 166 16.46 -2.81 16.77
N LYS A 167 15.76 -1.74 16.42
CA LYS A 167 15.56 -0.59 17.31
C LYS A 167 14.89 -0.95 18.64
N GLN A 168 13.97 -1.92 18.61
CA GLN A 168 13.21 -2.29 19.80
C GLN A 168 14.00 -3.17 20.77
N SER A 169 14.84 -4.09 20.27
CA SER A 169 15.55 -5.06 21.10
C SER A 169 17.02 -4.73 21.30
N GLY A 170 17.62 -3.85 20.49
CA GLY A 170 19.06 -3.62 20.46
C GLY A 170 19.87 -4.77 19.86
N GLU A 171 19.21 -5.86 19.45
CA GLU A 171 19.88 -7.05 18.92
C GLU A 171 20.43 -6.79 17.51
N PHE A 172 21.60 -7.37 17.23
CA PHE A 172 22.19 -7.29 15.89
C PHE A 172 21.26 -7.92 14.84
N LEU A 173 21.06 -7.19 13.75
CA LEU A 173 20.39 -7.73 12.58
C LEU A 173 21.25 -8.83 11.96
N HIS A 174 20.67 -10.01 11.80
CA HIS A 174 21.32 -11.13 11.13
C HIS A 174 20.32 -11.78 10.16
N THR A 175 20.65 -11.75 8.87
CA THR A 175 19.76 -12.16 7.78
C THR A 175 20.15 -13.51 7.15
N THR A 176 21.26 -14.11 7.57
CA THR A 176 21.81 -15.34 6.95
C THR A 176 21.55 -16.62 7.76
N LYS A 177 20.74 -16.56 8.83
CA LYS A 177 20.40 -17.73 9.67
C LYS A 177 19.95 -18.95 8.84
N GLU A 178 20.47 -20.10 9.28
CA GLU A 178 20.63 -21.40 8.62
C GLU A 178 19.49 -21.88 7.69
N GLY A 179 19.89 -22.45 6.55
CA GLY A 179 19.08 -23.32 5.70
C GLY A 179 18.11 -22.66 4.72
N SER A 180 17.75 -21.38 4.89
CA SER A 180 16.78 -20.73 3.99
C SER A 180 17.42 -19.67 3.10
N ARG A 181 17.36 -19.89 1.77
CA ARG A 181 17.59 -18.89 0.70
C ARG A 181 16.55 -17.74 0.71
N GLY A 182 16.12 -17.31 1.89
CA GLY A 182 15.08 -16.33 2.09
C GLY A 182 15.57 -14.95 1.68
N LYS A 183 14.86 -14.33 0.73
CA LYS A 183 15.19 -12.97 0.29
C LYS A 183 14.82 -11.98 1.39
N TRP A 184 15.79 -11.29 1.97
CA TRP A 184 15.55 -10.16 2.87
C TRP A 184 15.39 -8.87 2.09
N ILE A 185 14.52 -8.01 2.58
CA ILE A 185 14.16 -6.75 1.94
C ILE A 185 14.21 -5.62 2.94
N PHE A 186 14.54 -4.43 2.45
CA PHE A 186 14.46 -3.21 3.24
C PHE A 186 13.63 -2.14 2.55
N VAL A 187 13.07 -1.24 3.35
CA VAL A 187 12.44 0.00 2.92
C VAL A 187 12.95 1.14 3.81
N LEU A 188 13.42 2.22 3.19
CA LEU A 188 13.67 3.49 3.85
C LEU A 188 12.46 4.40 3.62
N SER A 189 11.80 4.82 4.71
CA SER A 189 10.67 5.73 4.65
C SER A 189 11.10 7.15 4.26
N THR A 190 10.15 7.99 3.85
CA THR A 190 10.42 9.41 3.59
C THR A 190 10.76 10.22 4.84
N SER A 191 10.55 9.63 6.03
CA SER A 191 11.01 10.15 7.33
C SER A 191 12.32 9.50 7.80
N LYS A 192 13.02 8.79 6.90
CA LYS A 192 14.33 8.13 7.15
C LYS A 192 14.30 7.00 8.19
N ASN A 193 13.13 6.46 8.52
CA ASN A 193 13.05 5.21 9.26
C ASN A 193 13.36 4.03 8.33
N LEU A 194 14.33 3.21 8.71
CA LEU A 194 14.71 1.99 7.99
C LEU A 194 13.93 0.81 8.56
N TYR A 195 13.27 0.05 7.69
CA TYR A 195 12.59 -1.18 8.04
C TYR A 195 13.19 -2.35 7.28
N VAL A 196 13.45 -3.46 7.97
CA VAL A 196 14.04 -4.67 7.39
C VAL A 196 13.21 -5.89 7.77
N GLY A 197 13.01 -6.80 6.82
CA GLY A 197 12.28 -8.03 7.09
C GLY A 197 12.44 -9.08 6.00
N LYS A 198 12.12 -10.33 6.34
CA LYS A 198 12.15 -11.46 5.42
C LYS A 198 10.97 -11.37 4.45
N LYS A 199 11.25 -11.35 3.14
CA LYS A 199 10.21 -11.38 2.11
C LYS A 199 9.49 -12.73 2.13
N LYS A 200 8.16 -12.70 2.06
CA LYS A 200 7.30 -13.89 1.86
C LYS A 200 6.46 -13.67 0.60
N LYS A 201 6.76 -14.40 -0.47
CA LYS A 201 6.08 -14.20 -1.77
C LYS A 201 4.56 -14.35 -1.59
N GLY A 202 3.80 -13.36 -2.07
CA GLY A 202 2.34 -13.35 -1.99
C GLY A 202 1.76 -12.93 -0.63
N SER A 203 2.57 -12.65 0.39
CA SER A 203 2.06 -12.22 1.71
C SER A 203 2.83 -11.09 2.39
N PHE A 204 4.14 -10.93 2.12
CA PHE A 204 4.95 -9.87 2.72
C PHE A 204 6.04 -9.39 1.77
N GLN A 205 6.03 -8.10 1.44
CA GLN A 205 6.98 -7.47 0.51
C GLN A 205 7.19 -5.98 0.84
N HIS A 206 7.93 -5.24 0.01
CA HIS A 206 8.29 -3.84 0.30
C HIS A 206 7.10 -2.95 0.65
N SER A 207 5.98 -3.08 -0.08
CA SER A 207 4.75 -2.33 0.19
C SER A 207 4.16 -2.60 1.59
N SER A 208 4.47 -3.74 2.22
CA SER A 208 4.00 -4.11 3.56
C SER A 208 4.40 -3.11 4.64
N PHE A 209 5.64 -2.59 4.60
CA PHE A 209 6.18 -1.74 5.67
C PHE A 209 5.42 -0.42 5.79
N LEU A 210 5.11 0.21 4.65
CA LEU A 210 4.47 1.53 4.59
C LEU A 210 3.04 1.51 4.10
N ALA A 211 2.43 0.31 4.01
CA ALA A 211 1.07 0.11 3.52
C ALA A 211 0.83 0.76 2.14
N GLY A 212 1.74 0.51 1.20
CA GLY A 212 1.72 1.08 -0.15
C GLY A 212 2.16 2.56 -0.25
N GLY A 213 2.57 3.17 0.86
CA GLY A 213 3.11 4.54 0.89
C GLY A 213 4.45 4.69 0.18
N ALA A 214 4.81 5.95 -0.12
CA ALA A 214 6.05 6.30 -0.79
C ALA A 214 7.28 6.00 0.06
N THR A 215 8.37 5.64 -0.61
CA THR A 215 9.66 5.27 0.01
C THR A 215 10.77 6.15 -0.54
N SER A 216 11.80 6.47 0.24
CA SER A 216 13.01 7.10 -0.30
C SER A 216 13.82 6.10 -1.13
N CYS A 217 13.96 4.88 -0.61
CA CYS A 217 14.54 3.76 -1.34
C CYS A 217 14.05 2.43 -0.76
N ALA A 218 14.22 1.38 -1.55
CA ALA A 218 13.84 0.02 -1.20
C ALA A 218 14.73 -0.95 -1.95
N GLY A 219 15.04 -2.10 -1.36
CA GLY A 219 15.95 -3.05 -1.98
C GLY A 219 16.05 -4.37 -1.24
N ARG A 220 17.10 -5.12 -1.56
CA ARG A 220 17.53 -6.30 -0.80
C ARG A 220 18.79 -5.94 -0.04
N LEU A 221 19.03 -6.65 1.05
CA LEU A 221 20.25 -6.55 1.81
C LEU A 221 20.61 -7.91 2.41
N VAL A 222 21.89 -8.08 2.69
CA VAL A 222 22.43 -9.19 3.46
C VAL A 222 23.22 -8.57 4.60
N VAL A 223 22.90 -8.94 5.83
CA VAL A 223 23.55 -8.46 7.05
C VAL A 223 23.91 -9.67 7.90
N GLU A 224 25.16 -9.73 8.35
CA GLU A 224 25.66 -10.77 9.24
C GLU A 224 26.21 -10.12 10.50
N HIS A 225 25.61 -10.45 11.64
CA HIS A 225 26.03 -9.93 12.95
C HIS A 225 26.11 -8.39 12.96
N GLY A 226 25.10 -7.75 12.35
CA GLY A 226 25.01 -6.30 12.22
C GLY A 226 25.84 -5.71 11.07
N VAL A 227 26.69 -6.48 10.39
CA VAL A 227 27.56 -5.97 9.31
C VAL A 227 26.92 -6.20 7.95
N LEU A 228 26.76 -5.13 7.17
CA LEU A 228 26.28 -5.21 5.79
C LEU A 228 27.28 -6.00 4.93
N LYS A 229 26.78 -6.99 4.20
CA LYS A 229 27.55 -7.78 3.24
C LYS A 229 27.19 -7.39 1.82
N VAL A 230 28.20 -7.40 0.95
CA VAL A 230 27.99 -7.25 -0.48
C VAL A 230 27.34 -8.52 -0.99
N SER A 231 26.19 -8.39 -1.65
CA SER A 231 25.63 -9.49 -2.44
C SER A 231 26.47 -9.58 -3.71
N LEU A 232 27.38 -10.55 -3.76
CA LEU A 232 27.95 -11.02 -5.02
C LEU A 232 26.84 -11.64 -5.89
#